data_AF-A0A4S9K697-F1
#
_entry.id   AF-A0A4S9K697-F1
#
_cell.length_a   1.000
_cell.length_b   1.000
_cell.length_c   1.000
_cell.angle_alpha   90.00
_cell.angle_beta   90.00
_cell.angle_gamma   90.00
#
_symmetry.space_group_name_H-M   'P 1'
#
loop_
_entity.id
_entity.type
_entity.pdbx_description
1 polymer ?
#
loop_
_entity_poly.entity_id
_entity_poly.type
_entity_poly.pdbx_seq_one_letter_code
_entity_poly.pdbx_strand_id
1 'polypeptide(L)'
;MIRGMDRAVDKARSEEDQIFDVFFVEGERPDDNTSHLAKDYVKDQISKDLNVPWHQIKPEHAKQWEGQGFKKVVFKDWWKEPTQEERRRFSNMLKGAALRKDL
;
A
#
# COMPACT_ATOMS: atom_id res chain seq x y z
N MET A 1 -30.76 -0.47 0.81
CA MET A 1 -29.55 -1.07 1.42
C MET A 1 -28.41 -0.66 0.51
N ILE A 2 -27.47 0.18 0.91
CA ILE A 2 -26.24 -0.21 1.60
C ILE A 2 -25.66 1.08 2.24
N ARG A 3 -25.94 1.37 3.51
CA ARG A 3 -25.24 2.42 4.28
C ARG A 3 -24.00 1.88 4.99
N GLY A 4 -23.84 0.56 5.02
CA GLY A 4 -22.73 -0.14 5.68
C GLY A 4 -21.46 -0.29 4.83
N MET A 5 -21.57 -0.57 3.52
CA MET A 5 -20.37 -0.68 2.68
C MET A 5 -19.71 0.67 2.45
N ASP A 6 -20.49 1.75 2.33
CA ASP A 6 -19.95 3.11 2.15
C ASP A 6 -18.98 3.48 3.29
N ARG A 7 -19.37 3.18 4.53
CA ARG A 7 -18.56 3.43 5.74
C ARG A 7 -17.32 2.54 5.83
N ALA A 8 -17.38 1.31 5.32
CA ALA A 8 -16.24 0.40 5.29
C ALA A 8 -15.22 0.80 4.22
N VAL A 9 -15.68 1.27 3.07
CA VAL A 9 -14.83 1.77 1.98
C VAL A 9 -14.17 3.10 2.37
N ASP A 10 -14.90 4.00 3.02
CA ASP A 10 -14.36 5.27 3.54
C ASP A 10 -13.27 5.04 4.60
N LYS A 11 -13.51 4.08 5.50
CA LYS A 11 -12.51 3.67 6.49
C LYS A 11 -11.26 3.07 5.82
N ALA A 12 -11.44 2.15 4.87
CA ALA A 12 -10.33 1.55 4.15
C ALA A 12 -9.49 2.60 3.39
N ARG A 13 -10.13 3.58 2.76
CA ARG A 13 -9.41 4.71 2.12
C ARG A 13 -8.63 5.55 3.13
N SER A 14 -9.24 5.85 4.27
CA SER A 14 -8.58 6.60 5.36
C SER A 14 -7.39 5.85 5.95
N GLU A 15 -7.50 4.52 6.05
CA GLU A 15 -6.42 3.64 6.50
C GLU A 15 -5.28 3.58 5.47
N GLU A 16 -5.60 3.56 4.18
CA GLU A 16 -4.62 3.66 3.10
C GLU A 16 -3.87 4.99 3.14
N ASP A 17 -4.56 6.13 3.28
CA ASP A 17 -3.93 7.45 3.34
C ASP A 17 -2.95 7.59 4.52
N GLN A 18 -3.27 6.97 5.66
CA GLN A 18 -2.36 6.90 6.81
C GLN A 18 -1.08 6.10 6.52
N ILE A 19 -1.17 5.01 5.75
CA ILE A 19 0.01 4.24 5.35
C ILE A 19 0.90 5.09 4.46
N PHE A 20 0.32 5.82 3.52
CA PHE A 20 1.05 6.75 2.65
C PHE A 20 1.78 7.84 3.44
N ASP A 21 1.10 8.44 4.42
CA ASP A 21 1.65 9.52 5.25
C ASP A 21 2.86 9.08 6.10
N VAL A 22 2.85 7.83 6.54
CA VAL A 22 3.96 7.26 7.29
C VAL A 22 5.11 6.83 6.37
N PHE A 23 4.80 6.28 5.20
CA PHE A 23 5.79 5.73 4.28
C PHE A 23 6.52 6.80 3.46
N PHE A 24 5.80 7.83 2.99
CA PHE A 24 6.35 8.90 2.18
C PHE A 24 6.76 10.11 3.03
N VAL A 25 7.72 10.88 2.52
CA VAL A 25 8.03 12.20 3.08
C VAL A 25 6.85 13.15 2.86
N GLU A 26 6.55 13.97 3.86
CA GLU A 26 5.46 14.97 3.82
C GLU A 26 5.58 15.85 2.57
N GLY A 27 4.50 15.95 1.78
CA GLY A 27 4.45 16.72 0.54
C GLY A 27 4.81 15.95 -0.74
N GLU A 28 5.30 14.72 -0.64
CA GLU A 28 5.62 13.84 -1.78
C GLU A 28 4.56 12.73 -1.94
N ARG A 29 3.30 13.13 -2.15
CA ARG A 29 2.20 12.17 -2.41
C ARG A 29 2.01 11.95 -3.93
N PRO A 30 1.66 10.73 -4.37
CA PRO A 30 1.27 10.47 -5.75
C PRO A 30 -0.01 11.21 -6.14
N ASP A 31 -0.14 11.56 -7.43
CA ASP A 31 -1.43 11.94 -8.03
C ASP A 31 -2.49 10.85 -7.82
N ASP A 32 -3.76 11.23 -7.74
CA ASP A 32 -4.89 10.34 -7.44
C ASP A 32 -4.93 9.09 -8.35
N ASN A 33 -4.62 9.26 -9.64
CA ASN A 33 -4.55 8.17 -10.62
C ASN A 33 -3.39 7.19 -10.36
N THR A 34 -2.28 7.68 -9.83
CA THR A 34 -1.08 6.89 -9.51
C THR A 34 -1.16 6.32 -8.10
N SER A 35 -1.91 6.95 -7.20
CA SER A 35 -2.13 6.51 -5.82
C SER A 35 -2.67 5.09 -5.75
N HIS A 36 -3.59 4.73 -6.66
CA HIS A 36 -4.11 3.36 -6.74
C HIS A 36 -3.08 2.29 -7.07
N LEU A 37 -2.05 2.60 -7.85
CA LEU A 37 -0.96 1.67 -8.12
C LEU A 37 0.07 1.75 -6.99
N ALA A 38 0.52 2.96 -6.66
CA ALA A 38 1.51 3.22 -5.62
C ALA A 38 1.16 2.55 -4.30
N LYS A 39 -0.12 2.51 -3.91
CA LYS A 39 -0.57 1.87 -2.67
C LYS A 39 -0.19 0.41 -2.60
N ASP A 40 -0.32 -0.31 -3.71
CA ASP A 40 -0.09 -1.75 -3.70
C ASP A 40 1.41 -2.03 -3.64
N TYR A 41 2.23 -1.20 -4.31
CA TYR A 41 3.69 -1.27 -4.21
C TYR A 41 4.19 -0.87 -2.80
N VAL A 42 3.58 0.13 -2.17
CA VAL A 42 3.90 0.54 -0.78
C VAL A 42 3.60 -0.60 0.17
N LYS A 43 2.41 -1.21 0.05
CA LYS A 43 2.04 -2.38 0.85
C LYS A 43 2.97 -3.56 0.60
N ASP A 44 3.39 -3.82 -0.65
CA ASP A 44 4.38 -4.85 -0.97
C ASP A 44 5.76 -4.57 -0.34
N GLN A 45 6.20 -3.31 -0.29
CA GLN A 45 7.45 -2.93 0.35
C GLN A 45 7.38 -3.17 1.87
N ILE A 46 6.35 -2.60 2.53
CA ILE A 46 6.12 -2.79 3.97
C ILE A 46 5.94 -4.29 4.28
N SER A 47 5.28 -5.04 3.40
CA SER A 47 5.11 -6.50 3.49
C SER A 47 6.45 -7.21 3.55
N LYS A 48 7.40 -6.84 2.68
CA LYS A 48 8.75 -7.43 2.65
C LYS A 48 9.56 -7.05 3.89
N ASP A 49 9.47 -5.79 4.31
CA ASP A 49 10.21 -5.28 5.46
C ASP A 49 9.72 -5.89 6.78
N LEU A 50 8.41 -6.06 6.93
CA LEU A 50 7.78 -6.62 8.14
C LEU A 50 7.54 -8.13 8.07
N ASN A 51 7.75 -8.75 6.91
CA ASN A 51 7.40 -10.14 6.62
C ASN A 51 5.90 -10.46 6.88
N VAL A 52 5.03 -9.48 6.63
CA VAL A 52 3.56 -9.59 6.78
C VAL A 52 2.94 -9.66 5.39
N PRO A 53 1.89 -10.45 5.13
CA PRO A 53 1.26 -10.50 3.83
C PRO A 53 0.77 -9.11 3.37
N TRP A 54 1.10 -8.71 2.14
CA TRP A 54 0.79 -7.36 1.62
C TRP A 54 -0.72 -6.99 1.66
N HIS A 55 -1.62 -7.98 1.57
CA HIS A 55 -3.07 -7.77 1.67
C HIS A 55 -3.57 -7.60 3.12
N GLN A 56 -2.75 -7.95 4.12
CA GLN A 56 -3.01 -7.74 5.55
C GLN A 56 -2.37 -6.45 6.09
N ILE A 57 -1.63 -5.71 5.25
CA ILE A 57 -0.98 -4.47 5.67
C ILE A 57 -2.05 -3.42 6.02
N LYS A 58 -1.94 -2.95 7.27
CA LYS A 58 -2.80 -1.96 7.92
C LYS A 58 -1.97 -0.75 8.34
N PRO A 59 -2.59 0.40 8.67
CA PRO A 59 -1.86 1.58 9.17
C PRO A 59 -1.01 1.29 10.41
N GLU A 60 -1.41 0.32 11.24
CA GLU A 60 -0.63 -0.14 12.39
C GLU A 60 0.74 -0.71 11.97
N HIS A 61 0.79 -1.44 10.86
CA HIS A 61 2.03 -1.98 10.31
C HIS A 61 2.93 -0.86 9.78
N ALA A 62 2.36 0.17 9.13
CA ALA A 62 3.13 1.32 8.69
C ALA A 62 3.79 2.05 9.87
N LYS A 63 3.06 2.24 10.98
CA LYS A 63 3.63 2.78 12.23
C LYS A 63 4.73 1.89 12.82
N GLN A 64 4.55 0.57 12.78
CA GLN A 64 5.59 -0.37 13.20
C GLN A 64 6.84 -0.27 12.31
N TRP A 65 6.67 -0.08 11.00
CA TRP A 65 7.76 0.13 10.07
C TRP A 65 8.50 1.44 10.38
N GLU A 66 7.81 2.56 10.60
CA GLU A 66 8.47 3.80 11.05
C GLU A 66 9.20 3.61 12.40
N GLY A 67 8.58 2.91 13.35
CA GLY A 67 9.16 2.61 14.66
C GLY A 67 10.38 1.69 14.62
N GLN A 68 10.51 0.85 13.59
CA GLN A 68 11.72 0.06 13.35
C GLN A 68 12.90 0.88 12.80
N GLY A 69 12.69 2.17 12.52
CA GLY A 69 13.73 3.08 12.02
C GLY A 69 13.93 3.00 10.51
N PHE A 70 12.97 2.43 9.77
CA PHE A 70 12.99 2.50 8.32
C PHE A 70 12.83 3.95 7.85
N LYS A 71 13.59 4.32 6.81
CA LYS A 71 13.60 5.69 6.30
C LYS A 71 12.41 5.90 5.37
N LYS A 72 11.64 6.97 5.63
CA LYS A 72 10.63 7.47 4.70
C LYS A 72 11.23 7.69 3.32
N VAL A 73 10.50 7.32 2.28
CA VAL A 73 10.97 7.43 0.90
C VAL A 73 10.34 8.63 0.21
N VAL A 74 11.09 9.21 -0.72
CA VAL A 74 10.63 10.31 -1.57
C VAL A 74 9.91 9.69 -2.75
N PHE A 75 8.61 9.99 -2.94
CA PHE A 75 7.80 9.34 -3.98
C PHE A 75 8.44 9.50 -5.36
N LYS A 76 8.97 10.68 -5.72
CA LYS A 76 9.59 10.87 -7.04
C LYS A 76 10.87 10.06 -7.26
N ASP A 77 11.61 9.77 -6.20
CA ASP A 77 12.85 8.99 -6.27
C ASP A 77 12.56 7.48 -6.26
N TRP A 78 11.55 7.08 -5.48
CA TRP A 78 11.14 5.70 -5.32
C TRP A 78 10.23 5.21 -6.46
N TRP A 79 9.32 6.06 -6.94
CA TRP A 79 8.34 5.72 -7.96
C TRP A 79 9.01 5.64 -9.33
N LYS A 80 9.13 4.41 -9.82
CA LYS A 80 9.47 4.13 -11.20
C LYS A 80 8.21 3.63 -11.87
N GLU A 81 7.83 4.26 -12.97
CA GLU A 81 6.67 3.81 -13.74
C GLU A 81 6.88 2.34 -14.12
N PRO A 82 6.06 1.42 -13.60
CA PRO A 82 6.28 0.00 -13.82
C PRO A 82 6.06 -0.33 -15.29
N THR A 83 7.00 -1.06 -15.86
CA THR A 83 6.90 -1.57 -17.23
C THR A 83 5.70 -2.52 -17.37
N GLN A 84 5.25 -2.78 -18.62
CA GLN A 84 4.13 -3.70 -18.87
C GLN A 84 4.32 -5.08 -18.21
N GLU A 85 5.55 -5.58 -18.15
CA GLU A 85 5.87 -6.85 -17.51
C GLU A 85 5.73 -6.79 -15.98
N GLU A 86 6.18 -5.70 -15.37
CA GLU A 86 6.01 -5.48 -13.93
C GLU A 86 4.54 -5.36 -13.56
N ARG A 87 3.76 -4.59 -14.34
CA ARG A 87 2.29 -4.52 -14.18
C ARG A 87 1.65 -5.91 -14.29
N ARG A 88 2.10 -6.75 -15.22
CA ARG A 88 1.59 -8.12 -15.39
C ARG A 88 1.94 -9.01 -14.20
N ARG A 89 3.19 -8.94 -13.70
CA ARG A 89 3.60 -9.64 -12.48
C ARG A 89 2.79 -9.19 -11.28
N PHE A 90 2.59 -7.88 -11.14
CA PHE A 90 1.81 -7.29 -10.06
C PHE A 90 0.34 -7.71 -10.11
N SER A 91 -0.27 -7.71 -11.31
CA SER A 91 -1.63 -8.21 -11.52
C SER A 91 -1.78 -9.69 -11.16
N ASN A 92 -0.77 -10.52 -11.49
CA ASN A 92 -0.77 -11.94 -11.09
C ASN A 92 -0.59 -12.10 -9.57
N MET A 93 0.23 -11.27 -8.93
CA MET A 93 0.41 -11.25 -7.47
C MET A 93 -0.87 -10.82 -6.75
N LEU A 94 -1.57 -9.80 -7.26
CA LEU A 94 -2.88 -9.35 -6.80
C LEU A 94 -3.92 -10.48 -6.85
N LYS A 95 -4.02 -11.16 -8.00
CA LYS A 95 -4.91 -12.32 -8.17
C LYS A 95 -4.55 -13.47 -7.23
N GLY A 96 -3.26 -13.74 -7.03
CA GLY A 96 -2.78 -14.76 -6.12
C GLY A 96 -3.09 -14.45 -4.65
N ALA A 97 -3.06 -13.17 -4.27
CA ALA A 97 -3.42 -12.74 -2.92
C ALA A 97 -4.89 -12.97 -2.59
N ALA A 98 -5.78 -12.70 -3.55
CA ALA A 98 -7.21 -12.99 -3.41
C ALA A 98 -7.51 -14.48 -3.16
N LEU A 99 -6.57 -15.37 -3.49
CA LEU A 99 -6.67 -16.82 -3.29
C LEU A 99 -5.96 -17.31 -2.02
N ARG A 100 -5.20 -16.45 -1.32
CA ARG A 100 -4.55 -16.84 -0.05
C ARG A 100 -5.55 -16.68 1.10
N LYS A 101 -5.62 -17.70 1.96
CA LYS A 101 -6.33 -17.58 3.23
C LYS A 101 -5.62 -16.56 4.10
N ASP A 102 -6.41 -15.72 4.77
CA ASP A 102 -5.95 -14.85 5.85
C ASP A 102 -5.28 -15.75 6.90
N LEU A 103 -3.97 -15.60 7.03
CA LEU A 103 -3.11 -16.43 7.87
C LEU A 103 -2.93 -15.78 9.24
#